data_AF-A0A1Q5Q6C7-F1
#
_entry.id   AF-A0A1Q5Q6C7-F1
#
_cell.length_a   1.000
_cell.length_b   1.000
_cell.length_c   1.000
_cell.angle_alpha   90.00
_cell.angle_beta   90.00
_cell.angle_gamma   90.00
#
_symmetry.space_group_name_H-M   'P 1'
#
loop_
_entity.id
_entity.type
_entity.pdbx_description
1 polymer ?
#
loop_
_entity_poly.entity_id
_entity_poly.type
_entity_poly.pdbx_seq_one_letter_code
_entity_poly.pdbx_strand_id
1 'polypeptide(L)'
;MSLSPLRVRGHSADVNIKTSTTSSQASTEVRDAEILGLTTTLVGTSLQDKTSPIIISTTTGINELIETIDALATHPPSLYVDLEGVNLSRNGTISILQIYIMPCDTTYLIDVYVLKKDAFTYRTPLGRNLKEIFETPSIPKVFFDVRNDSDALYSHFGIRLAGVQDLQLMELATRSFSKRRVNGLARCIEHDASMTTAEIREWSVAKEKGKNLFAPERGGSYEVFNVRPLTTEIVQYCIQDVRFLPTLWRNYNGKLRGHWKSKVEIEVQNRIKLSQSRDYNGKGPHMALAPRGWK
;
A
#
# COMPACT_ATOMS: atom_id res chain seq x y z
N MET A 1 -9.20 -34.08 81.86
CA MET A 1 -10.14 -35.20 82.02
C MET A 1 -10.35 -35.82 80.66
N SER A 2 -10.02 -37.10 80.54
CA SER A 2 -10.18 -37.96 79.36
C SER A 2 -11.63 -37.97 78.88
N LEU A 3 -11.86 -38.14 77.57
CA LEU A 3 -12.89 -39.04 77.04
C LEU A 3 -12.66 -39.27 75.53
N SER A 4 -12.51 -40.55 75.20
CA SER A 4 -12.36 -41.15 73.86
C SER A 4 -13.65 -41.04 73.02
N PRO A 5 -13.57 -41.09 71.67
CA PRO A 5 -14.75 -41.29 70.84
C PRO A 5 -15.01 -42.77 70.48
N LEU A 6 -16.29 -43.12 70.45
CA LEU A 6 -16.84 -44.41 70.06
C LEU A 6 -16.72 -44.69 68.55
N ARG A 7 -16.52 -45.97 68.25
CA ARG A 7 -16.55 -46.59 66.93
C ARG A 7 -17.91 -47.29 66.74
N VAL A 8 -18.59 -47.06 65.62
CA VAL A 8 -19.64 -47.96 65.11
C VAL A 8 -19.40 -48.19 63.61
N ARG A 9 -19.41 -49.47 63.22
CA ARG A 9 -19.20 -49.98 61.87
C ARG A 9 -20.53 -50.12 61.12
N GLY A 10 -20.47 -49.84 59.83
CA GLY A 10 -21.00 -50.68 58.75
C GLY A 10 -22.45 -50.42 58.32
N HIS A 11 -22.66 -50.15 57.03
CA HIS A 11 -23.17 -51.15 56.08
C HIS A 11 -22.92 -50.71 54.63
N SER A 12 -22.61 -51.71 53.81
CA SER A 12 -22.20 -51.64 52.40
C SER A 12 -23.37 -51.32 51.47
N ALA A 13 -23.15 -50.48 50.47
CA ALA A 13 -23.96 -50.42 49.26
C ALA A 13 -23.02 -50.21 48.07
N ASP A 14 -22.84 -51.26 47.27
CA ASP A 14 -22.08 -51.21 46.02
C ASP A 14 -22.83 -50.35 45.00
N VAL A 15 -22.27 -49.19 44.66
CA VAL A 15 -22.68 -48.38 43.51
C VAL A 15 -21.70 -48.66 42.37
N ASN A 16 -22.21 -49.30 41.33
CA ASN A 16 -21.48 -49.61 40.10
C ASN A 16 -21.31 -48.33 39.26
N ILE A 17 -20.17 -47.64 39.38
CA ILE A 17 -19.81 -46.50 38.53
C ILE A 17 -19.20 -47.06 37.24
N LYS A 18 -20.00 -47.15 36.17
CA LYS A 18 -19.46 -47.23 34.81
C LYS A 18 -18.86 -45.87 34.46
N THR A 19 -17.53 -45.79 34.46
CA THR A 19 -16.76 -44.63 34.00
C THR A 19 -17.02 -44.40 32.50
N SER A 20 -17.67 -43.28 32.19
CA SER A 20 -17.86 -42.71 30.87
C SER A 20 -16.57 -42.02 30.39
N THR A 21 -15.55 -42.81 30.05
CA THR A 21 -14.24 -42.30 29.61
C THR A 21 -14.20 -41.96 28.11
N THR A 22 -15.20 -42.39 27.33
CA THR A 22 -15.20 -42.27 25.86
C THR A 22 -15.62 -40.89 25.32
N SER A 23 -16.39 -40.08 26.05
CA SER A 23 -16.84 -38.77 25.53
C SER A 23 -15.77 -37.68 25.63
N SER A 24 -14.90 -37.75 26.64
CA SER A 24 -13.85 -36.75 26.85
C SER A 24 -12.75 -36.85 25.79
N GLN A 25 -12.27 -38.06 25.47
CA GLN A 25 -11.21 -38.25 24.48
C GLN A 25 -11.67 -37.86 23.07
N ALA A 26 -12.89 -38.26 22.68
CA ALA A 26 -13.46 -37.86 21.39
C ALA A 26 -13.62 -36.34 21.26
N SER A 27 -13.99 -35.64 22.34
CA SER A 27 -14.13 -34.18 22.31
C SER A 27 -12.79 -33.43 22.22
N THR A 28 -11.71 -34.02 22.75
CA THR A 28 -10.36 -33.45 22.66
C THR A 28 -9.76 -33.70 21.28
N GLU A 29 -9.93 -34.90 20.73
CA GLU A 29 -9.45 -35.24 19.38
C GLU A 29 -10.14 -34.41 18.29
N VAL A 30 -11.44 -34.12 18.43
CA VAL A 30 -12.17 -33.23 17.51
C VAL A 30 -11.65 -31.80 17.59
N ARG A 31 -11.36 -31.29 18.80
CA ARG A 31 -10.77 -29.96 18.98
C ARG A 31 -9.35 -29.86 18.43
N ASP A 32 -8.54 -30.88 18.61
CA ASP A 32 -7.16 -30.91 18.10
C ASP A 32 -7.16 -31.01 16.56
N ALA A 33 -8.11 -31.74 15.96
CA ALA A 33 -8.30 -31.79 14.52
C ALA A 33 -8.83 -30.46 13.94
N GLU A 34 -9.74 -29.77 14.63
CA GLU A 34 -10.21 -28.43 14.25
C GLU A 34 -9.08 -27.40 14.35
N ILE A 35 -8.28 -27.44 15.43
CA ILE A 35 -7.12 -26.55 15.60
C ILE A 35 -6.08 -26.85 14.51
N LEU A 36 -5.79 -28.11 14.20
CA LEU A 36 -4.86 -28.47 13.14
C LEU A 36 -5.38 -28.06 11.76
N GLY A 37 -6.69 -28.18 11.52
CA GLY A 37 -7.38 -27.69 10.33
C GLY A 37 -7.25 -26.18 10.18
N LEU A 38 -7.56 -25.42 11.23
CA LEU A 38 -7.40 -23.97 11.28
C LEU A 38 -5.93 -23.55 11.10
N THR A 39 -4.98 -24.26 11.71
CA THR A 39 -3.54 -23.98 11.58
C THR A 39 -3.07 -24.29 10.16
N THR A 40 -3.60 -25.33 9.52
CA THR A 40 -3.29 -25.66 8.11
C THR A 40 -3.91 -24.64 7.16
N THR A 41 -5.12 -24.15 7.43
CA THR A 41 -5.73 -23.02 6.70
C THR A 41 -4.94 -21.72 6.92
N LEU A 42 -4.38 -21.50 8.11
CA LEU A 42 -3.56 -20.32 8.43
C LEU A 42 -2.15 -20.38 7.81
N VAL A 43 -1.57 -21.59 7.70
CA VAL A 43 -0.28 -21.82 7.02
C VAL A 43 -0.45 -21.85 5.49
N GLY A 44 -1.63 -22.25 5.00
CA GLY A 44 -2.03 -22.18 3.59
C GLY A 44 -2.47 -20.80 3.12
N THR A 45 -2.81 -19.88 4.04
CA THR A 45 -2.94 -18.45 3.76
C THR A 45 -1.55 -17.82 3.78
N SER A 46 -0.76 -18.19 2.77
CA SER A 46 0.26 -17.27 2.25
C SER A 46 -0.39 -15.90 2.08
N LEU A 47 0.32 -14.82 2.41
CA LEU A 47 -0.08 -13.42 2.15
C LEU A 47 -0.34 -13.10 0.65
N GLN A 48 -0.47 -14.13 -0.18
CA GLN A 48 -0.81 -14.13 -1.59
C GLN A 48 -2.29 -14.48 -1.83
N ASP A 49 -3.23 -13.93 -1.06
CA ASP A 49 -4.53 -13.63 -1.67
C ASP A 49 -4.30 -12.45 -2.64
N LYS A 50 -3.80 -12.84 -3.82
CA LYS A 50 -3.43 -11.97 -4.93
C LYS A 50 -4.73 -11.52 -5.58
N THR A 51 -5.29 -10.42 -5.09
CA THR A 51 -6.23 -9.66 -5.91
C THR A 51 -5.52 -9.25 -7.19
N SER A 52 -5.83 -9.94 -8.29
CA SER A 52 -5.41 -9.54 -9.63
C SER A 52 -5.84 -8.10 -9.84
N PRO A 53 -4.97 -7.24 -10.41
CA PRO A 53 -5.33 -5.85 -10.59
C PRO A 53 -6.44 -5.71 -11.63
N ILE A 54 -7.22 -4.64 -11.50
CA ILE A 54 -8.19 -4.23 -12.52
C ILE A 54 -7.46 -3.30 -13.50
N ILE A 55 -7.27 -3.75 -14.73
CA ILE A 55 -6.67 -2.94 -15.79
C ILE A 55 -7.77 -2.12 -16.47
N ILE A 56 -7.67 -0.80 -16.43
CA ILE A 56 -8.65 0.12 -17.01
C ILE A 56 -8.05 0.73 -18.28
N SER A 57 -8.59 0.34 -19.44
CA SER A 57 -8.23 0.89 -20.75
C SER A 57 -9.42 1.48 -21.51
N THR A 58 -10.58 1.60 -20.86
CA THR A 58 -11.82 2.13 -21.44
C THR A 58 -12.43 3.21 -20.53
N THR A 59 -13.23 4.09 -21.12
CA THR A 59 -13.96 5.13 -20.37
C THR A 59 -15.03 4.54 -19.44
N THR A 60 -15.63 3.40 -19.80
CA THR A 60 -16.51 2.65 -18.89
C THR A 60 -15.79 2.25 -17.61
N GLY A 61 -14.57 1.71 -17.71
CA GLY A 61 -13.78 1.38 -16.53
C GLY A 61 -13.37 2.62 -15.72
N ILE A 62 -13.15 3.77 -16.36
CA ILE A 62 -12.94 5.05 -15.66
C ILE A 62 -14.20 5.47 -14.89
N ASN A 63 -15.39 5.30 -15.48
CA ASN A 63 -16.66 5.59 -14.80
C ASN A 63 -16.80 4.75 -13.52
N GLU A 64 -16.63 3.43 -13.64
CA GLU A 64 -16.73 2.48 -12.52
C GLU A 64 -15.71 2.78 -11.40
N LEU A 65 -14.49 3.16 -11.78
CA LEU A 65 -13.47 3.59 -10.82
C LEU A 65 -13.89 4.86 -10.07
N ILE A 66 -14.42 5.87 -10.77
CA ILE A 66 -14.86 7.12 -10.14
C ILE A 66 -16.04 6.88 -9.19
N GLU A 67 -17.02 6.06 -9.60
CA GLU A 67 -18.14 5.65 -8.73
C GLU A 67 -17.63 4.92 -7.48
N THR A 68 -16.64 4.04 -7.64
CA THR A 68 -15.99 3.37 -6.51
C THR A 68 -15.36 4.39 -5.56
N ILE A 69 -14.57 5.35 -6.09
CA ILE A 69 -13.89 6.37 -5.27
C ILE A 69 -14.87 7.28 -4.53
N ASP A 70 -15.97 7.67 -5.18
CA ASP A 70 -16.96 8.60 -4.61
C ASP A 70 -17.73 7.99 -3.43
N ALA A 71 -17.78 6.66 -3.33
CA ALA A 71 -18.38 5.96 -2.20
C ALA A 71 -17.44 5.82 -0.98
N LEU A 72 -16.17 6.22 -1.08
CA LEU A 72 -15.18 5.96 -0.04
C LEU A 72 -15.11 7.07 1.01
N ALA A 73 -14.75 6.66 2.24
CA ALA A 73 -14.36 7.60 3.28
C ALA A 73 -13.02 8.27 2.94
N THR A 74 -12.85 9.51 3.42
CA THR A 74 -11.62 10.29 3.27
C THR A 74 -10.67 10.17 4.47
N HIS A 75 -11.10 9.52 5.56
CA HIS A 75 -10.25 9.23 6.71
C HIS A 75 -10.50 7.82 7.28
N PRO A 76 -9.46 6.98 7.42
CA PRO A 76 -8.09 7.15 6.88
C PRO A 76 -8.08 7.29 5.34
N PRO A 77 -6.98 7.73 4.72
CA PRO A 77 -6.88 7.83 3.26
C PRO A 77 -7.17 6.51 2.57
N SER A 78 -8.00 6.57 1.53
CA SER A 78 -8.38 5.41 0.74
C SER A 78 -7.50 5.19 -0.50
N LEU A 79 -6.90 6.26 -1.05
CA LEU A 79 -6.20 6.24 -2.34
C LEU A 79 -4.68 6.28 -2.15
N TYR A 80 -4.00 5.25 -2.65
CA TYR A 80 -2.55 5.14 -2.67
C TYR A 80 -2.09 5.07 -4.12
N VAL A 81 -1.27 6.03 -4.53
CA VAL A 81 -1.07 6.36 -5.94
C VAL A 81 0.40 6.36 -6.28
N ASP A 82 0.70 5.84 -7.45
CA ASP A 82 2.01 5.94 -8.09
C ASP A 82 1.80 6.12 -9.61
N LEU A 83 2.87 6.44 -10.35
CA LEU A 83 2.84 6.50 -11.81
C LEU A 83 4.07 5.85 -12.42
N GLU A 84 3.89 5.26 -13.60
CA GLU A 84 5.00 4.77 -14.41
C GLU A 84 4.93 5.26 -15.85
N GLY A 85 6.08 5.46 -16.46
CA GLY A 85 6.17 5.91 -17.85
C GLY A 85 7.59 6.13 -18.36
N VAL A 86 7.69 6.56 -19.62
CA VAL A 86 8.99 6.78 -20.27
C VAL A 86 9.63 8.04 -19.71
N ASN A 87 10.72 7.91 -18.94
CA ASN A 87 11.40 9.04 -18.32
C ASN A 87 10.44 9.95 -17.50
N LEU A 88 9.57 9.35 -16.68
CA LEU A 88 8.48 10.00 -15.95
C LEU A 88 8.84 11.39 -15.39
N SER A 89 8.35 12.41 -16.08
CA SER A 89 8.51 13.85 -15.81
C SER A 89 7.81 14.62 -16.93
N ARG A 90 7.88 15.95 -16.92
CA ARG A 90 7.47 16.83 -18.04
C ARG A 90 8.13 16.52 -19.39
N ASN A 91 9.34 15.94 -19.36
CA ASN A 91 10.11 15.64 -20.57
C ASN A 91 9.94 14.18 -21.02
N GLY A 92 9.10 13.43 -20.31
CA GLY A 92 8.80 12.03 -20.57
C GLY A 92 7.32 11.81 -20.86
N THR A 93 6.79 10.66 -20.42
CA THR A 93 5.36 10.33 -20.54
C THR A 93 4.82 9.75 -19.24
N ILE A 94 3.50 9.71 -19.13
CA ILE A 94 2.77 8.84 -18.20
C ILE A 94 2.17 7.71 -19.04
N SER A 95 2.46 6.48 -18.67
CA SER A 95 2.00 5.29 -19.40
C SER A 95 1.00 4.49 -18.57
N ILE A 96 1.20 4.45 -17.26
CA ILE A 96 0.37 3.72 -16.30
C ILE A 96 0.18 4.62 -15.07
N LEU A 97 -1.06 4.72 -14.60
CA LEU A 97 -1.39 5.29 -13.29
C LEU A 97 -1.85 4.15 -12.38
N GLN A 98 -1.19 3.98 -11.25
CA GLN A 98 -1.57 2.98 -10.25
C GLN A 98 -2.43 3.65 -9.17
N ILE A 99 -3.58 3.06 -8.85
CA ILE A 99 -4.39 3.45 -7.69
C ILE A 99 -4.73 2.19 -6.91
N TYR A 100 -4.09 2.02 -5.76
CA TYR A 100 -4.52 1.04 -4.77
C TYR A 100 -5.60 1.65 -3.88
N ILE A 101 -6.77 1.02 -3.87
CA ILE A 101 -7.91 1.40 -3.05
C ILE A 101 -7.95 0.48 -1.83
N MET A 102 -7.50 1.01 -0.68
CA MET A 102 -7.30 0.21 0.53
C MET A 102 -8.58 -0.46 1.07
N PRO A 103 -9.74 0.22 1.17
CA PRO A 103 -10.96 -0.43 1.66
C PRO A 103 -11.43 -1.61 0.78
N CYS A 104 -11.03 -1.62 -0.50
CA CYS A 104 -11.38 -2.68 -1.45
C CYS A 104 -10.26 -3.72 -1.64
N ASP A 105 -9.11 -3.53 -1.00
CA ASP A 105 -7.87 -4.29 -1.22
C ASP A 105 -7.55 -4.56 -2.71
N THR A 106 -7.78 -3.55 -3.56
CA THR A 106 -7.72 -3.70 -5.02
C THR A 106 -6.81 -2.66 -5.65
N THR A 107 -5.92 -3.10 -6.54
CA THR A 107 -5.08 -2.23 -7.37
C THR A 107 -5.74 -2.01 -8.72
N TYR A 108 -5.96 -0.77 -9.09
CA TYR A 108 -6.40 -0.35 -10.42
C TYR A 108 -5.18 0.14 -11.20
N LEU A 109 -4.97 -0.42 -12.38
CA LEU A 109 -3.92 0.00 -13.32
C LEU A 109 -4.59 0.70 -14.49
N ILE A 110 -4.58 2.03 -14.46
CA ILE A 110 -5.18 2.85 -15.51
C ILE A 110 -4.15 2.98 -16.64
N ASP A 111 -4.55 2.51 -17.83
CA ASP A 111 -3.75 2.55 -19.05
C ASP A 111 -3.80 3.95 -19.68
N VAL A 112 -3.02 4.88 -19.09
CA VAL A 112 -2.91 6.26 -19.56
C VAL A 112 -2.35 6.32 -20.99
N TYR A 113 -1.53 5.36 -21.40
CA TYR A 113 -1.02 5.27 -22.76
C TYR A 113 -2.15 5.07 -23.80
N VAL A 114 -3.10 4.16 -23.52
CA VAL A 114 -4.25 3.90 -24.38
C VAL A 114 -5.30 5.01 -24.28
N LEU A 115 -5.67 5.39 -23.05
CA LEU A 115 -6.74 6.36 -22.78
C LEU A 115 -6.33 7.82 -23.05
N LYS A 116 -5.04 8.13 -23.01
CA LYS A 116 -4.48 9.48 -23.15
C LYS A 116 -5.19 10.45 -22.21
N LYS A 117 -5.67 11.59 -22.72
CA LYS A 117 -6.39 12.61 -21.94
C LYS A 117 -7.68 12.08 -21.31
N ASP A 118 -8.33 11.09 -21.92
CA ASP A 118 -9.63 10.59 -21.46
C ASP A 118 -9.51 9.85 -20.14
N ALA A 119 -8.31 9.36 -19.78
CA ALA A 119 -8.01 8.82 -18.44
C ALA A 119 -8.35 9.83 -17.32
N PHE A 120 -8.22 11.13 -17.61
CA PHE A 120 -8.39 12.19 -16.63
C PHE A 120 -9.59 13.10 -16.89
N THR A 121 -9.96 13.32 -18.15
CA THR A 121 -10.98 14.30 -18.54
C THR A 121 -12.34 13.71 -18.91
N TYR A 122 -12.45 12.38 -19.02
CA TYR A 122 -13.76 11.75 -19.22
C TYR A 122 -14.69 12.10 -18.04
N ARG A 123 -15.88 12.62 -18.36
CA ARG A 123 -16.90 12.96 -17.37
C ARG A 123 -17.88 11.81 -17.21
N THR A 124 -18.09 11.37 -15.98
CA THR A 124 -19.15 10.43 -15.61
C THR A 124 -20.54 11.04 -15.85
N PRO A 125 -21.61 10.24 -15.87
CA PRO A 125 -22.98 10.76 -15.92
C PRO A 125 -23.32 11.74 -14.78
N LEU A 126 -22.64 11.62 -13.63
CA LEU A 126 -22.76 12.55 -12.50
C LEU A 126 -21.89 13.82 -12.66
N GLY A 127 -21.24 13.98 -13.81
CA GLY A 127 -20.48 15.16 -14.17
C GLY A 127 -19.07 15.22 -13.59
N ARG A 128 -18.59 14.18 -12.90
CA ARG A 128 -17.25 14.15 -12.27
C ARG A 128 -16.20 13.56 -13.20
N ASN A 129 -14.94 13.95 -13.03
CA ASN A 129 -13.80 13.30 -13.72
C ASN A 129 -12.63 13.03 -12.75
N LEU A 130 -11.68 12.19 -13.18
CA LEU A 130 -10.55 11.79 -12.35
C LEU A 130 -9.60 12.97 -12.06
N LYS A 131 -9.48 13.93 -12.98
CA LYS A 131 -8.74 15.19 -12.75
C LYS A 131 -9.29 15.95 -11.53
N GLU A 132 -10.60 16.15 -11.44
CA GLU A 132 -11.25 16.85 -10.32
C GLU A 132 -11.01 16.13 -8.99
N ILE A 133 -10.98 14.79 -8.97
CA ILE A 133 -10.62 13.99 -7.78
C ILE A 133 -9.19 14.29 -7.33
N PHE A 134 -8.25 14.31 -8.27
CA PHE A 134 -6.82 14.58 -8.01
C PHE A 134 -6.59 16.03 -7.54
N GLU A 135 -7.42 16.98 -8.01
CA GLU A 135 -7.36 18.40 -7.64
C GLU A 135 -8.16 18.75 -6.38
N THR A 136 -8.99 17.84 -5.86
CA THR A 136 -9.81 18.06 -4.66
C THR A 136 -8.97 17.90 -3.37
N PRO A 137 -8.83 18.95 -2.51
CA PRO A 137 -8.02 18.84 -1.29
C PRO A 137 -8.60 17.93 -0.21
N SER A 138 -9.94 17.79 -0.17
CA SER A 138 -10.65 16.98 0.83
C SER A 138 -10.63 15.47 0.54
N ILE A 139 -10.16 15.05 -0.65
CA ILE A 139 -9.90 13.65 -0.98
C ILE A 139 -8.40 13.42 -0.86
N PRO A 140 -7.92 12.70 0.17
CA PRO A 140 -6.49 12.48 0.33
C PRO A 140 -5.95 11.48 -0.69
N LYS A 141 -4.80 11.79 -1.30
CA LYS A 141 -4.03 10.87 -2.13
C LYS A 141 -2.67 10.66 -1.48
N VAL A 142 -2.32 9.41 -1.20
CA VAL A 142 -1.03 9.06 -0.61
C VAL A 142 -0.06 8.70 -1.71
N PHE A 143 1.05 9.41 -1.81
CA PHE A 143 2.15 9.14 -2.73
C PHE A 143 3.41 8.80 -1.95
N PHE A 144 4.33 8.07 -2.56
CA PHE A 144 5.71 8.02 -2.09
C PHE A 144 6.57 8.91 -2.97
N ASP A 145 6.98 10.08 -2.45
CA ASP A 145 7.80 11.06 -3.20
C ASP A 145 7.11 11.66 -4.44
N VAL A 146 6.12 12.54 -4.22
CA VAL A 146 5.21 13.07 -5.26
C VAL A 146 5.86 13.96 -6.33
N ARG A 147 7.17 14.21 -6.28
CA ARG A 147 7.81 15.30 -7.04
C ARG A 147 7.72 15.09 -8.56
N ASN A 148 8.12 13.92 -9.07
CA ASN A 148 8.05 13.63 -10.50
C ASN A 148 6.63 13.28 -10.97
N ASP A 149 5.83 12.65 -10.11
CA ASP A 149 4.40 12.40 -10.35
C ASP A 149 3.64 13.69 -10.60
N SER A 150 3.81 14.66 -9.69
CA SER A 150 3.19 15.97 -9.80
C SER A 150 3.68 16.74 -11.02
N ASP A 151 4.98 16.64 -11.36
CA ASP A 151 5.53 17.29 -12.54
C ASP A 151 4.91 16.74 -13.83
N ALA A 152 4.83 15.41 -13.95
CA ALA A 152 4.25 14.73 -15.09
C ALA A 152 2.75 15.02 -15.22
N LEU A 153 1.99 14.86 -14.13
CA LEU A 153 0.54 15.11 -14.10
C LEU A 153 0.20 16.56 -14.47
N TYR A 154 0.98 17.53 -13.99
CA TYR A 154 0.78 18.93 -14.33
C TYR A 154 1.17 19.25 -15.76
N SER A 155 2.36 18.82 -16.19
CA SER A 155 2.90 19.23 -17.49
C SER A 155 2.18 18.58 -18.67
N HIS A 156 1.72 17.34 -18.51
CA HIS A 156 1.04 16.60 -19.59
C HIS A 156 -0.49 16.76 -19.57
N PHE A 157 -1.10 16.91 -18.38
CA PHE A 157 -2.55 16.89 -18.21
C PHE A 157 -3.12 18.10 -17.45
N GLY A 158 -2.27 19.07 -17.10
CA GLY A 158 -2.67 20.30 -16.40
C GLY A 158 -3.20 20.06 -14.99
N ILE A 159 -2.94 18.90 -14.38
CA ILE A 159 -3.49 18.49 -13.08
C ILE A 159 -2.76 19.19 -11.94
N ARG A 160 -3.49 20.00 -11.19
CA ARG A 160 -3.01 20.73 -10.00
C ARG A 160 -3.25 19.88 -8.75
N LEU A 161 -2.39 18.90 -8.51
CA LEU A 161 -2.51 17.99 -7.37
C LEU A 161 -2.77 18.75 -6.04
N ALA A 162 -3.77 18.29 -5.30
CA ALA A 162 -4.08 18.76 -3.95
C ALA A 162 -4.40 17.59 -3.03
N GLY A 163 -4.44 17.80 -1.71
CA GLY A 163 -4.77 16.73 -0.74
C GLY A 163 -3.71 15.61 -0.68
N VAL A 164 -2.48 15.89 -1.07
CA VAL A 164 -1.40 14.89 -1.08
C VAL A 164 -0.87 14.62 0.33
N GLN A 165 -0.59 13.36 0.63
CA GLN A 165 0.24 12.95 1.75
C GLN A 165 1.48 12.20 1.20
N ASP A 166 2.67 12.74 1.45
CA ASP A 166 3.93 12.19 0.92
C ASP A 166 4.63 11.32 1.97
N LEU A 167 4.63 10.01 1.74
CA LEU A 167 5.18 9.03 2.68
C LEU A 167 6.69 9.16 2.88
N GLN A 168 7.43 9.65 1.88
CA GLN A 168 8.87 9.85 2.01
C GLN A 168 9.17 10.97 3.01
N LEU A 169 8.36 12.02 3.01
CA LEU A 169 8.45 13.09 4.01
C LEU A 169 7.97 12.63 5.39
N MET A 170 6.91 11.82 5.45
CA MET A 170 6.42 11.26 6.71
C MET A 170 7.45 10.33 7.37
N GLU A 171 8.12 9.46 6.59
CA GLU A 171 9.24 8.64 7.07
C GLU A 171 10.35 9.53 7.63
N LEU A 172 10.79 10.50 6.82
CA LEU A 172 11.88 11.40 7.18
C LEU A 172 11.59 12.16 8.47
N ALA A 173 10.34 12.61 8.66
CA ALA A 173 9.91 13.34 9.85
C ALA A 173 9.87 12.45 11.10
N THR A 174 9.50 11.18 10.95
CA THR A 174 9.19 10.29 12.08
C THR A 174 10.35 9.39 12.51
N ARG A 175 11.39 9.25 11.69
CA ARG A 175 12.56 8.44 12.04
C ARG A 175 13.45 9.07 13.12
N SER A 176 14.14 8.23 13.88
CA SER A 176 15.01 8.62 14.99
C SER A 176 16.47 8.87 14.58
N PHE A 177 16.88 8.40 13.41
CA PHE A 177 18.25 8.55 12.90
C PHE A 177 18.39 9.76 11.96
N SER A 178 19.62 9.96 11.47
CA SER A 178 20.03 11.09 10.61
C SER A 178 18.96 11.49 9.60
N LYS A 179 18.55 12.76 9.58
CA LYS A 179 17.62 13.35 8.61
C LYS A 179 18.32 14.02 7.41
N ARG A 180 19.58 13.66 7.11
CA ARG A 180 20.34 14.32 6.02
C ARG A 180 19.83 14.00 4.61
N ARG A 181 19.33 12.79 4.39
CA ARG A 181 18.89 12.29 3.07
C ARG A 181 17.60 11.50 3.18
N VAL A 182 16.70 11.62 2.21
CA VAL A 182 15.48 10.80 2.17
C VAL A 182 15.80 9.33 1.87
N ASN A 183 14.94 8.42 2.34
CA ASN A 183 15.00 7.01 1.95
C ASN A 183 14.17 6.76 0.68
N GLY A 184 14.58 5.76 -0.11
CA GLY A 184 13.77 5.26 -1.22
C GLY A 184 12.72 4.25 -0.75
N LEU A 185 11.66 4.06 -1.54
CA LEU A 185 10.51 3.21 -1.19
C LEU A 185 10.93 1.79 -0.78
N ALA A 186 11.87 1.18 -1.52
CA ALA A 186 12.34 -0.17 -1.24
C ALA A 186 12.87 -0.31 0.20
N ARG A 187 13.69 0.64 0.64
CA ARG A 187 14.25 0.66 1.98
C ARG A 187 13.17 0.87 3.05
N CYS A 188 12.17 1.70 2.77
CA CYS A 188 11.03 1.91 3.67
C CYS A 188 10.21 0.63 3.81
N ILE A 189 9.95 -0.10 2.73
CA ILE A 189 9.23 -1.38 2.77
C ILE A 189 10.02 -2.41 3.59
N GLU A 190 11.30 -2.59 3.30
CA GLU A 190 12.18 -3.56 3.99
C GLU A 190 12.22 -3.37 5.51
N HIS A 191 12.19 -2.12 5.98
CA HIS A 191 12.31 -1.82 7.41
C HIS A 191 10.97 -1.62 8.12
N ASP A 192 9.96 -1.10 7.43
CA ASP A 192 8.74 -0.58 8.06
C ASP A 192 7.45 -1.25 7.60
N ALA A 193 7.46 -2.20 6.65
CA ALA A 193 6.24 -2.90 6.21
C ALA A 193 5.85 -4.12 7.08
N SER A 194 6.60 -4.39 8.17
CA SER A 194 6.33 -5.50 9.09
C SER A 194 6.31 -6.89 8.44
N MET A 195 7.11 -7.08 7.40
CA MET A 195 7.25 -8.36 6.69
C MET A 195 8.29 -9.27 7.34
N THR A 196 8.12 -10.59 7.19
CA THR A 196 9.14 -11.58 7.58
C THR A 196 10.36 -11.53 6.65
N THR A 197 11.50 -12.07 7.10
CA THR A 197 12.70 -12.15 6.25
C THR A 197 12.46 -12.93 4.96
N ALA A 198 11.60 -13.95 4.99
CA ALA A 198 11.25 -14.72 3.79
C ALA A 198 10.42 -13.86 2.81
N GLU A 199 9.39 -13.16 3.32
CA GLU A 199 8.56 -12.26 2.53
C GLU A 199 9.38 -11.12 1.90
N ILE A 200 10.30 -10.51 2.65
CA ILE A 200 11.19 -9.46 2.13
C ILE A 200 12.05 -10.01 0.98
N ARG A 201 12.57 -11.23 1.10
CA ARG A 201 13.35 -11.88 0.03
C ARG A 201 12.49 -12.11 -1.22
N GLU A 202 11.29 -12.64 -1.06
CA GLU A 202 10.37 -12.89 -2.19
C GLU A 202 9.98 -11.60 -2.89
N TRP A 203 9.58 -10.58 -2.13
CA TRP A 203 9.26 -9.24 -2.64
C TRP A 203 10.44 -8.60 -3.35
N SER A 204 11.64 -8.65 -2.76
CA SER A 204 12.85 -8.08 -3.35
C SER A 204 13.20 -8.76 -4.68
N VAL A 205 13.08 -10.09 -4.77
CA VAL A 205 13.28 -10.83 -6.02
C VAL A 205 12.27 -10.40 -7.10
N ALA A 206 10.99 -10.28 -6.75
CA ALA A 206 9.96 -9.84 -7.69
C ALA A 206 10.20 -8.40 -8.16
N LYS A 207 10.56 -7.51 -7.24
CA LYS A 207 10.88 -6.11 -7.53
C LYS A 207 12.10 -5.98 -8.44
N GLU A 208 13.17 -6.72 -8.17
CA GLU A 208 14.38 -6.69 -8.99
C GLU A 208 14.12 -7.23 -10.42
N LYS A 209 13.29 -8.27 -10.57
CA LYS A 209 12.86 -8.76 -11.89
C LYS A 209 12.16 -7.66 -12.69
N GLY A 210 11.19 -6.96 -12.11
CA GLY A 210 10.50 -5.85 -12.76
C GLY A 210 11.45 -4.70 -13.11
N LYS A 211 12.32 -4.33 -12.18
CA LYS A 211 13.31 -3.26 -12.37
C LYS A 211 14.29 -3.53 -13.51
N ASN A 212 14.71 -4.77 -13.70
CA ASN A 212 15.61 -5.15 -14.80
C ASN A 212 14.97 -4.94 -16.18
N LEU A 213 13.64 -4.90 -16.28
CA LEU A 213 12.95 -4.70 -17.56
C LEU A 213 12.98 -3.23 -18.01
N PHE A 214 12.95 -2.28 -17.09
CA PHE A 214 12.86 -0.85 -17.44
C PHE A 214 14.14 -0.05 -17.18
N ALA A 215 15.00 -0.48 -16.27
CA ALA A 215 16.19 0.29 -15.88
C ALA A 215 17.31 0.20 -16.95
N PRO A 216 17.67 1.31 -17.64
CA PRO A 216 18.66 1.28 -18.72
C PRO A 216 20.04 0.81 -18.28
N GLU A 217 20.46 1.17 -17.06
CA GLU A 217 21.73 0.73 -16.47
C GLU A 217 21.79 -0.78 -16.20
N ARG A 218 20.66 -1.48 -16.34
CA ARG A 218 20.52 -2.93 -16.18
C ARG A 218 20.16 -3.65 -17.49
N GLY A 219 20.23 -2.95 -18.62
CA GLY A 219 19.87 -3.48 -19.94
C GLY A 219 18.37 -3.44 -20.26
N GLY A 220 17.56 -2.81 -19.38
CA GLY A 220 16.15 -2.56 -19.61
C GLY A 220 15.89 -1.30 -20.44
N SER A 221 14.62 -1.01 -20.67
CA SER A 221 14.19 0.25 -21.28
C SER A 221 12.84 0.68 -20.72
N TYR A 222 12.68 1.97 -20.42
CA TYR A 222 11.41 2.52 -19.96
C TYR A 222 10.26 2.29 -20.95
N GLU A 223 10.58 1.92 -22.19
CA GLU A 223 9.59 1.70 -23.25
C GLU A 223 8.77 0.45 -22.98
N VAL A 224 9.23 -0.42 -22.09
CA VAL A 224 8.46 -1.56 -21.59
C VAL A 224 7.11 -1.13 -20.99
N PHE A 225 7.02 0.08 -20.40
CA PHE A 225 5.76 0.62 -19.87
C PHE A 225 4.73 0.96 -20.96
N ASN A 226 5.14 1.05 -22.23
CA ASN A 226 4.26 1.27 -23.38
C ASN A 226 3.89 -0.02 -24.13
N VAL A 227 4.51 -1.16 -23.80
CA VAL A 227 4.20 -2.45 -24.45
C VAL A 227 2.81 -2.93 -24.05
N ARG A 228 2.03 -3.42 -25.02
CA ARG A 228 0.67 -3.95 -24.80
C ARG A 228 0.49 -5.33 -25.43
N PRO A 229 -0.19 -6.27 -24.76
CA PRO A 229 -0.67 -6.18 -23.37
C PRO A 229 0.50 -6.02 -22.38
N LEU A 230 0.24 -5.42 -21.21
CA LEU A 230 1.27 -5.29 -20.17
C LEU A 230 1.75 -6.69 -19.77
N THR A 231 3.07 -6.88 -19.67
CA THR A 231 3.61 -8.16 -19.23
C THR A 231 3.29 -8.39 -17.75
N THR A 232 3.19 -9.65 -17.35
CA THR A 232 2.91 -10.03 -15.96
C THR A 232 3.93 -9.41 -15.00
N GLU A 233 5.20 -9.32 -15.38
CA GLU A 233 6.26 -8.73 -14.57
C GLU A 233 6.05 -7.23 -14.32
N ILE A 234 5.65 -6.46 -15.34
CA ILE A 234 5.36 -5.03 -15.18
C ILE A 234 4.10 -4.82 -14.34
N VAL A 235 3.08 -5.65 -14.55
CA VAL A 235 1.86 -5.64 -13.74
C VAL A 235 2.18 -5.89 -12.27
N GLN A 236 2.95 -6.94 -11.97
CA GLN A 236 3.35 -7.28 -10.60
C GLN A 236 4.25 -6.21 -9.96
N TYR A 237 5.12 -5.58 -10.75
CA TYR A 237 5.92 -4.45 -10.28
C TYR A 237 5.02 -3.27 -9.86
N CYS A 238 4.08 -2.86 -10.73
CA CYS A 238 3.15 -1.76 -10.46
C CYS A 238 2.29 -2.00 -9.21
N ILE A 239 1.82 -3.23 -8.97
CA ILE A 239 1.07 -3.57 -7.76
C ILE A 239 1.94 -3.37 -6.51
N GLN A 240 3.19 -3.83 -6.54
CA GLN A 240 4.06 -3.81 -5.37
C GLN A 240 4.47 -2.41 -4.94
N ASP A 241 4.52 -1.44 -5.85
CA ASP A 241 4.88 -0.06 -5.50
C ASP A 241 3.78 0.69 -4.73
N VAL A 242 2.52 0.24 -4.83
CA VAL A 242 1.39 0.82 -4.09
C VAL A 242 0.85 -0.03 -2.95
N ARG A 243 0.96 -1.37 -3.01
CA ARG A 243 0.31 -2.30 -2.05
C ARG A 243 0.79 -2.14 -0.60
N PHE A 244 2.04 -1.75 -0.39
CA PHE A 244 2.59 -1.57 0.96
C PHE A 244 2.42 -0.16 1.53
N LEU A 245 2.03 0.82 0.70
CA LEU A 245 1.87 2.21 1.12
C LEU A 245 0.86 2.42 2.27
N PRO A 246 -0.28 1.69 2.37
CA PRO A 246 -1.17 1.80 3.52
C PRO A 246 -0.53 1.39 4.85
N THR A 247 0.30 0.35 4.84
CA THR A 247 1.02 -0.10 6.04
C THR A 247 2.06 0.93 6.45
N LEU A 248 2.83 1.46 5.50
CA LEU A 248 3.78 2.54 5.74
C LEU A 248 3.06 3.79 6.28
N TRP A 249 1.94 4.17 5.66
CA TRP A 249 1.12 5.29 6.08
C TRP A 249 0.66 5.14 7.53
N ARG A 250 0.09 3.99 7.89
CA ARG A 250 -0.35 3.71 9.26
C ARG A 250 0.79 3.87 10.26
N ASN A 251 1.96 3.32 9.92
CA ASN A 251 3.15 3.35 10.78
C ASN A 251 3.71 4.76 10.96
N TYR A 252 3.82 5.55 9.88
CA TYR A 252 4.35 6.91 9.95
C TYR A 252 3.33 7.88 10.54
N ASN A 253 2.06 7.82 10.12
CA ASN A 253 0.99 8.66 10.68
C ASN A 253 0.80 8.41 12.18
N GLY A 254 0.93 7.16 12.64
CA GLY A 254 0.89 6.79 14.05
C GLY A 254 1.98 7.48 14.89
N LYS A 255 3.12 7.83 14.29
CA LYS A 255 4.27 8.49 14.94
C LYS A 255 4.32 10.01 14.70
N LEU A 256 3.62 10.51 13.68
CA LEU A 256 3.67 11.92 13.29
C LEU A 256 2.92 12.79 14.32
N ARG A 257 3.61 13.77 14.91
CA ARG A 257 3.09 14.59 16.02
C ARG A 257 3.51 16.06 15.90
N GLY A 258 2.64 16.93 16.41
CA GLY A 258 2.90 18.35 16.63
C GLY A 258 3.51 19.05 15.42
N HIS A 259 4.61 19.76 15.64
CA HIS A 259 5.30 20.57 14.64
C HIS A 259 5.76 19.79 13.39
N TRP A 260 6.02 18.48 13.51
CA TRP A 260 6.41 17.67 12.34
C TRP A 260 5.28 17.48 11.36
N LYS A 261 4.03 17.39 11.83
CA LYS A 261 2.85 17.30 10.95
C LYS A 261 2.75 18.54 10.06
N SER A 262 2.81 19.73 10.66
CA SER A 262 2.79 20.99 9.94
C SER A 262 3.98 21.16 9.00
N LYS A 263 5.19 20.73 9.41
CA LYS A 263 6.37 20.75 8.53
C LYS A 263 6.19 19.86 7.31
N VAL A 264 5.67 18.64 7.47
CA VAL A 264 5.37 17.73 6.36
C VAL A 264 4.34 18.37 5.43
N GLU A 265 3.23 18.88 5.95
CA GLU A 265 2.18 19.52 5.15
C GLU A 265 2.73 20.69 4.32
N ILE A 266 3.51 21.59 4.93
CA ILE A 266 4.15 22.72 4.23
C ILE A 266 5.10 22.21 3.14
N GLU A 267 5.92 21.21 3.46
CA GLU A 267 6.91 20.71 2.51
C GLU A 267 6.28 19.93 1.34
N VAL A 268 5.16 19.23 1.56
CA VAL A 268 4.37 18.64 0.47
C VAL A 268 3.89 19.74 -0.48
N GLN A 269 3.36 20.84 0.04
CA GLN A 269 2.94 21.98 -0.80
C GLN A 269 4.12 22.60 -1.55
N ASN A 270 5.28 22.72 -0.90
CA ASN A 270 6.50 23.20 -1.55
C ASN A 270 6.95 22.27 -2.68
N ARG A 271 6.93 20.94 -2.46
CA ARG A 271 7.27 19.93 -3.48
C ARG A 271 6.36 20.04 -4.70
N ILE A 272 5.04 20.13 -4.50
CA ILE A 272 4.05 20.27 -5.58
C ILE A 272 4.23 21.60 -6.31
N LYS A 273 4.40 22.71 -5.59
CA LYS A 273 4.62 24.02 -6.21
C LYS A 273 5.91 24.06 -7.03
N LEU A 274 6.99 23.48 -6.50
CA LEU A 274 8.28 23.43 -7.17
C LEU A 274 8.22 22.52 -8.41
N SER A 275 7.63 21.34 -8.31
CA SER A 275 7.49 20.40 -9.43
C SER A 275 6.67 20.95 -10.58
N GLN A 276 5.73 21.85 -10.32
CA GLN A 276 4.91 22.53 -11.34
C GLN A 276 5.55 23.81 -11.88
N SER A 277 6.70 24.24 -11.36
CA SER A 277 7.40 25.44 -11.81
C SER A 277 8.19 25.19 -13.10
N ARG A 278 8.46 26.23 -13.89
CA ARG A 278 9.20 26.11 -15.16
C ARG A 278 10.61 25.54 -15.01
N ASP A 279 11.27 25.81 -13.89
CA ASP A 279 12.69 25.48 -13.67
C ASP A 279 12.90 24.20 -12.85
N TYR A 280 11.84 23.40 -12.65
CA TYR A 280 11.96 22.13 -11.94
C TYR A 280 12.93 21.18 -12.63
N ASN A 281 13.88 20.65 -11.85
CA ASN A 281 14.73 19.54 -12.25
C ASN A 281 14.52 18.34 -11.30
N GLY A 282 13.78 17.35 -11.78
CA GLY A 282 13.48 16.11 -11.07
C GLY A 282 14.56 15.03 -11.11
N LYS A 283 15.76 15.34 -11.63
CA LYS A 283 16.87 14.38 -11.79
C LYS A 283 18.16 14.89 -11.14
N GLY A 284 18.80 14.04 -10.34
CA GLY A 284 20.15 14.29 -9.80
C GLY A 284 20.27 14.08 -8.29
N PRO A 285 21.49 14.19 -7.74
CA PRO A 285 21.76 13.88 -6.32
C PRO A 285 21.02 14.77 -5.33
N HIS A 286 20.61 15.99 -5.73
CA HIS A 286 19.85 16.89 -4.87
C HIS A 286 18.47 16.34 -4.51
N MET A 287 17.90 15.46 -5.35
CA MET A 287 16.61 14.81 -5.07
C MET A 287 16.67 13.89 -3.85
N ALA A 288 17.86 13.40 -3.48
CA ALA A 288 18.07 12.57 -2.30
C ALA A 288 18.31 13.38 -1.01
N LEU A 289 18.44 14.70 -1.08
CA LEU A 289 18.66 15.55 0.10
C LEU A 289 17.35 15.80 0.84
N ALA A 290 17.44 15.91 2.16
CA ALA A 290 16.30 16.31 2.98
C ALA A 290 15.95 17.79 2.80
N PRO A 291 14.68 18.18 3.06
CA PRO A 291 14.27 19.57 3.07
C PRO A 291 15.12 20.41 4.03
N ARG A 292 15.32 21.68 3.67
CA ARG A 292 16.16 22.60 4.45
C ARG A 292 15.57 22.77 5.86
N GLY A 293 16.42 22.64 6.88
CA GLY A 293 16.01 22.82 8.29
C GLY A 293 15.30 21.62 8.92
N TRP A 294 15.30 20.46 8.25
CA TRP A 294 14.93 19.19 8.85
C TRP A 294 16.19 18.54 9.42
N LYS A 295 16.36 18.60 10.74
CA LYS A 295 17.46 17.98 11.48
C LYS A 295 16.91 17.02 12.52
#